data_AF-A0A3P6GV22-F1
#
_entry.id   AF-A0A3P6GV22-F1
#
_cell.length_a   1.000
_cell.length_b   1.000
_cell.length_c   1.000
_cell.angle_alpha   90.00
_cell.angle_beta   90.00
_cell.angle_gamma   90.00
#
_symmetry.space_group_name_H-M   'P 1'
#
loop_
_entity.id
_entity.type
_entity.pdbx_description
1 polymer ?
#
loop_
_entity_poly.entity_id
_entity_poly.type
_entity_poly.pdbx_seq_one_letter_code
_entity_poly.pdbx_strand_id
1 'polypeptide(L)'
;MVSLPSLKTLMLQRVRYLNDETLQRLLSNCPILEDLVVRLREYGDTMQKLTVVVPSLQRLTLYIPYNHELYEYVIGTPSLKYFELVDYIDNDHDGLIENMPYLIEAYVDCCCPDIYCLMVSKTSVKRLTICSVV
;
A
#
# COMPACT_ATOMS: atom_id res chain seq x y z
N MET A 1 -23.62 -7.73 -9.65
CA MET A 1 -22.41 -7.10 -9.08
C MET A 1 -22.24 -5.75 -9.76
N VAL A 2 -21.94 -4.71 -8.98
CA VAL A 2 -21.71 -3.36 -9.51
C VAL A 2 -20.23 -3.25 -9.87
N SER A 3 -19.93 -3.02 -11.14
CA SER A 3 -18.57 -2.76 -11.62
C SER A 3 -18.39 -1.26 -11.84
N LEU A 4 -17.18 -0.75 -11.59
CA LEU A 4 -16.77 0.63 -11.83
C LEU A 4 -15.74 0.64 -12.97
N PRO A 5 -16.13 0.29 -14.21
CA PRO A 5 -15.21 -0.02 -15.31
C PRO A 5 -14.42 1.19 -15.83
N SER A 6 -14.82 2.40 -15.45
CA SER A 6 -14.16 3.65 -15.85
C SER A 6 -13.41 4.33 -14.71
N LEU A 7 -13.38 3.74 -13.52
CA LEU A 7 -12.73 4.35 -12.35
C LEU A 7 -11.21 4.21 -12.44
N LYS A 8 -10.52 5.35 -12.58
CA LYS A 8 -9.05 5.42 -12.62
C LYS A 8 -8.41 5.78 -11.30
N THR A 9 -9.15 6.49 -10.44
CA THR A 9 -8.64 6.98 -9.15
C THR A 9 -9.61 6.58 -8.06
N LEU A 10 -9.10 5.97 -7.00
CA LEU A 10 -9.86 5.57 -5.82
C LEU A 10 -9.13 6.04 -4.58
N MET A 11 -9.83 6.81 -3.74
CA MET A 11 -9.31 7.27 -2.46
C MET A 11 -10.17 6.73 -1.34
N LEU A 12 -9.57 5.94 -0.45
CA LEU A 12 -10.21 5.36 0.71
C LEU A 12 -9.61 6.00 1.96
N GLN A 13 -10.36 6.92 2.56
CA GLN A 13 -9.91 7.68 3.73
C GLN A 13 -10.68 7.27 4.98
N ARG A 14 -9.98 6.75 6.00
CA ARG A 14 -10.57 6.40 7.31
C ARG A 14 -11.77 5.44 7.19
N VAL A 15 -11.78 4.62 6.14
CA VAL A 15 -12.79 3.59 5.90
C VAL A 15 -12.57 2.44 6.88
N ARG A 16 -13.64 1.85 7.41
CA ARG A 16 -13.56 0.61 8.19
C ARG A 16 -13.45 -0.58 7.27
N TYR A 17 -12.42 -1.39 7.44
CA TYR A 17 -12.22 -2.61 6.69
C TYR A 17 -12.53 -3.82 7.56
N LEU A 18 -13.62 -4.52 7.23
CA LEU A 18 -14.02 -5.75 7.93
C LEU A 18 -12.94 -6.83 7.84
N ASN A 19 -12.28 -6.93 6.68
CA ASN A 19 -11.19 -7.85 6.38
C ASN A 19 -10.54 -7.49 5.02
N ASP A 20 -9.41 -8.13 4.71
CA ASP A 20 -8.71 -8.01 3.43
C ASP A 20 -9.62 -8.32 2.22
N GLU A 21 -10.49 -9.33 2.34
CA GLU A 21 -11.40 -9.76 1.27
C GLU A 21 -12.33 -8.64 0.80
N THR A 22 -12.77 -7.78 1.72
CA THR A 22 -13.65 -6.66 1.41
C THR A 22 -12.95 -5.64 0.51
N LEU A 23 -11.68 -5.34 0.81
CA LEU A 23 -10.85 -4.46 -0.02
C LEU A 23 -10.57 -5.12 -1.37
N GLN A 24 -10.17 -6.39 -1.40
CA GLN A 24 -9.91 -7.12 -2.66
C GLN A 24 -11.14 -7.13 -3.56
N ARG A 25 -12.33 -7.33 -3.00
CA ARG A 25 -13.58 -7.29 -3.75
C ARG A 25 -13.89 -5.90 -4.29
N LEU A 26 -13.54 -4.83 -3.58
CA LEU A 26 -13.70 -3.47 -4.09
C LEU A 26 -12.75 -3.20 -5.26
N LEU A 27 -11.47 -3.58 -5.10
CA LEU A 27 -10.44 -3.38 -6.11
C LEU A 27 -10.72 -4.19 -7.38
N SER A 28 -11.22 -5.42 -7.26
CA SER A 28 -11.57 -6.26 -8.42
C SER A 28 -12.73 -5.71 -9.26
N ASN A 29 -13.56 -4.83 -8.68
CA ASN A 29 -14.61 -4.13 -9.42
C ASN A 29 -14.10 -2.90 -10.19
N CYS A 30 -12.81 -2.55 -10.07
CA CYS A 30 -12.17 -1.38 -10.67
C CYS A 30 -11.02 -1.79 -11.61
N PRO A 31 -11.31 -2.38 -12.79
CA PRO A 31 -10.30 -3.05 -13.62
C PRO A 31 -9.21 -2.13 -14.20
N ILE A 32 -9.52 -0.84 -14.38
CA ILE A 32 -8.61 0.15 -14.97
C ILE A 32 -8.02 1.12 -13.93
N LEU A 33 -8.05 0.75 -12.65
CA LEU A 33 -7.56 1.61 -11.58
C LEU A 33 -6.07 1.92 -11.74
N GLU A 34 -5.73 3.19 -11.86
CA GLU A 34 -4.35 3.69 -12.07
C GLU A 34 -3.77 4.32 -10.79
N ASP A 35 -4.63 4.86 -9.91
CA ASP A 35 -4.24 5.59 -8.70
C ASP A 35 -5.08 5.17 -7.50
N LEU A 36 -4.43 4.69 -6.44
CA LEU A 36 -5.05 4.20 -5.22
C LEU A 36 -4.43 4.87 -4.01
N VAL A 37 -5.28 5.47 -3.18
CA VAL A 37 -4.91 5.99 -1.86
C VAL A 37 -5.66 5.21 -0.80
N VAL A 38 -4.93 4.57 0.12
CA VAL A 38 -5.47 3.86 1.27
C VAL A 38 -4.94 4.52 2.53
N ARG A 39 -5.82 5.16 3.30
CA ARG A 39 -5.50 5.69 4.63
C ARG A 39 -6.30 4.93 5.67
N LEU A 40 -5.61 4.06 6.40
CA LEU A 40 -6.20 3.29 7.48
C LEU A 40 -6.64 4.21 8.61
N ARG A 41 -7.63 3.77 9.36
CA ARG A 41 -8.18 4.50 10.49
C ARG A 41 -7.32 4.25 11.74
N GLU A 42 -7.11 5.28 12.55
CA GLU A 42 -6.27 5.22 13.76
C GLU A 42 -6.80 4.26 14.85
N TYR A 43 -8.11 4.01 14.91
CA TYR A 43 -8.72 3.20 15.98
C TYR A 43 -9.88 2.35 15.49
N GLY A 44 -9.94 1.10 15.98
CA GLY A 44 -11.10 0.21 15.92
C GLY A 44 -11.20 -0.67 14.67
N ASP A 45 -10.10 -0.82 13.92
CA ASP A 45 -9.98 -1.84 12.88
C ASP A 45 -8.91 -2.87 13.30
N THR A 46 -9.29 -4.14 13.29
CA THR A 46 -8.41 -5.29 13.55
C THR A 46 -8.04 -5.98 12.24
N MET A 47 -7.79 -5.20 11.19
CA MET A 47 -7.45 -5.77 9.89
C MET A 47 -6.03 -6.32 9.95
N GLN A 48 -5.93 -7.64 10.15
CA GLN A 48 -4.66 -8.35 10.36
C GLN A 48 -3.79 -8.41 9.10
N LYS A 49 -4.42 -8.40 7.93
CA LYS A 49 -3.75 -8.50 6.63
C LYS A 49 -4.29 -7.46 5.64
N LEU A 50 -3.39 -6.84 4.88
CA LEU A 50 -3.72 -5.94 3.77
C LEU A 50 -3.05 -6.41 2.48
N THR A 51 -3.84 -6.80 1.49
CA THR A 51 -3.33 -7.14 0.17
C THR A 51 -3.65 -6.01 -0.81
N VAL A 52 -2.75 -5.68 -1.73
CA VAL A 52 -3.00 -4.76 -2.84
C VAL A 52 -2.42 -5.39 -4.10
N VAL A 53 -3.28 -6.06 -4.88
CA VAL A 53 -2.89 -6.69 -6.16
C VAL A 53 -3.76 -6.12 -7.27
N VAL A 54 -3.25 -5.07 -7.91
CA VAL A 54 -3.93 -4.35 -8.98
C VAL A 54 -2.94 -4.15 -10.13
N PRO A 55 -2.99 -4.99 -11.19
CA PRO A 55 -2.00 -4.95 -12.26
C PRO A 55 -1.94 -3.63 -13.05
N SER A 56 -3.05 -2.88 -13.12
CA SER A 56 -3.15 -1.59 -13.79
C SER A 56 -2.64 -0.40 -12.97
N LEU A 57 -2.36 -0.61 -11.68
CA LEU A 57 -2.03 0.45 -10.75
C LEU A 57 -0.64 1.04 -11.03
N GLN A 58 -0.59 2.37 -11.12
CA GLN A 58 0.63 3.16 -11.39
C GLN A 58 1.05 4.00 -10.19
N ARG A 59 0.11 4.37 -9.31
CA ARG A 59 0.33 5.16 -8.10
C ARG A 59 -0.34 4.49 -6.90
N LEU A 60 0.42 4.32 -5.82
CA LEU A 60 -0.08 3.81 -4.55
C LEU A 60 0.41 4.69 -3.42
N THR A 61 -0.53 5.22 -2.63
CA THR A 61 -0.25 5.84 -1.33
C THR A 61 -0.90 5.01 -0.23
N LEU A 62 -0.07 4.52 0.70
CA LEU A 62 -0.52 3.75 1.85
C LEU A 62 -0.13 4.49 3.14
N TYR A 63 -1.12 4.80 3.97
CA TYR A 63 -0.94 5.41 5.28
C TYR A 63 -1.48 4.49 6.37
N ILE A 64 -0.57 4.08 7.24
CA ILE A 64 -0.81 3.16 8.35
C ILE A 64 -0.50 3.94 9.65
N PRO A 65 -1.53 4.30 10.43
CA PRO A 65 -1.35 5.04 11.67
C PRO A 65 -0.79 4.16 12.81
N TYR A 66 -0.28 4.83 13.84
CA TYR A 66 0.04 4.22 15.14
C TYR A 66 -1.14 3.42 15.70
N ASN A 67 -0.83 2.36 16.46
CA ASN A 67 -1.79 1.48 17.14
C ASN A 67 -2.75 0.68 16.23
N HIS A 68 -2.40 0.50 14.95
CA HIS A 68 -3.14 -0.40 14.08
C HIS A 68 -2.65 -1.85 14.25
N GLU A 69 -3.57 -2.82 14.34
CA GLU A 69 -3.25 -4.26 14.42
C GLU A 69 -3.09 -4.88 13.02
N LEU A 70 -2.17 -4.32 12.23
CA LEU A 70 -1.80 -4.91 10.93
C LEU A 70 -0.54 -5.73 11.11
N TYR A 71 -0.63 -7.04 10.87
CA TYR A 71 0.50 -7.97 11.01
C TYR A 71 1.18 -8.27 9.69
N GLU A 72 0.47 -8.12 8.57
CA GLU A 72 0.99 -8.42 7.25
C GLU A 72 0.41 -7.46 6.20
N TYR A 73 1.24 -6.98 5.29
CA TYR A 73 0.72 -6.43 4.04
C TYR A 73 1.50 -6.91 2.81
N VAL A 74 0.78 -7.12 1.72
CA VAL A 74 1.29 -7.64 0.45
C VAL A 74 0.98 -6.64 -0.67
N ILE A 75 2.01 -6.16 -1.36
CA ILE A 75 1.87 -5.23 -2.50
C ILE A 75 2.36 -5.93 -3.77
N GLY A 76 1.41 -6.34 -4.62
CA GLY A 76 1.64 -7.03 -5.89
C GLY A 76 1.15 -6.20 -7.08
N THR A 77 1.81 -5.07 -7.36
CA THR A 77 1.41 -4.11 -8.39
C THR A 77 2.54 -3.90 -9.41
N PRO A 78 2.68 -4.76 -10.43
CA PRO A 78 3.85 -4.78 -11.32
C PRO A 78 4.02 -3.51 -12.16
N SER A 79 2.93 -2.78 -12.44
CA SER A 79 2.94 -1.54 -13.23
C SER A 79 3.22 -0.28 -12.40
N LEU A 80 3.54 -0.42 -11.12
CA LEU A 80 3.68 0.70 -10.20
C LEU A 80 4.88 1.57 -10.58
N LYS A 81 4.64 2.89 -10.62
CA LYS A 81 5.64 3.91 -10.95
C LYS A 81 5.92 4.84 -9.78
N TYR A 82 4.93 5.07 -8.93
CA TYR A 82 5.04 5.95 -7.77
C TYR A 82 4.51 5.24 -6.54
N PHE A 83 5.33 5.17 -5.51
CA PHE A 83 4.99 4.53 -4.25
C PHE A 83 5.21 5.49 -3.10
N GLU A 84 4.20 5.64 -2.25
CA GLU A 84 4.28 6.41 -1.02
C GLU A 84 3.79 5.51 0.12
N LEU A 85 4.65 5.32 1.10
CA LEU A 85 4.35 4.58 2.31
C LEU A 85 4.63 5.45 3.52
N VAL A 86 3.64 5.55 4.38
CA VAL A 86 3.76 6.09 5.73
C VAL A 86 3.29 5.00 6.67
N ASP A 87 4.22 4.46 7.46
CA ASP A 87 3.99 3.32 8.32
C ASP A 87 4.51 3.59 9.73
N TYR A 88 3.57 3.85 10.61
CA TYR A 88 3.81 4.18 12.00
C TYR A 88 3.45 3.03 12.95
N ILE A 89 3.45 1.78 12.47
CA ILE A 89 3.28 0.62 13.36
C ILE A 89 4.59 0.35 14.11
N ASP A 90 4.50 0.41 15.43
CA ASP A 90 5.64 0.17 16.33
C ASP A 90 5.87 -1.32 16.65
N ASN A 91 4.97 -2.21 16.20
CA ASN A 91 5.08 -3.67 16.38
C ASN A 91 5.72 -4.34 15.16
N ASP A 92 6.41 -5.46 15.37
CA ASP A 92 6.90 -6.32 14.28
C ASP A 92 5.73 -6.75 13.38
N HIS A 93 5.84 -6.42 12.09
CA HIS A 93 4.86 -6.80 11.08
C HIS A 93 5.57 -7.10 9.76
N ASP A 94 5.04 -8.06 9.01
CA ASP A 94 5.66 -8.58 7.80
C ASP A 94 5.22 -7.79 6.57
N GLY A 95 6.21 -7.15 5.95
CA GLY A 95 6.06 -6.44 4.69
C GLY A 95 6.49 -7.25 3.48
N LEU A 96 5.55 -7.68 2.64
CA LEU A 96 5.86 -8.34 1.37
C LEU A 96 5.54 -7.44 0.18
N ILE A 97 6.56 -6.78 -0.33
CA ILE A 97 6.47 -6.01 -1.56
C ILE A 97 7.06 -6.86 -2.70
N GLU A 98 6.22 -7.23 -3.66
CA GLU A 98 6.66 -7.95 -4.84
C GLU A 98 7.49 -7.05 -5.76
N ASN A 99 8.13 -7.64 -6.77
CA ASN A 99 8.99 -6.90 -7.68
C ASN A 99 8.22 -5.80 -8.43
N MET A 100 8.69 -4.55 -8.34
CA MET A 100 8.13 -3.38 -9.02
C MET A 100 9.15 -2.85 -10.04
N PRO A 101 9.30 -3.50 -11.21
CA PRO A 101 10.38 -3.22 -12.15
C PRO A 101 10.32 -1.81 -12.77
N TYR A 102 9.14 -1.17 -12.75
CA TYR A 102 8.91 0.15 -13.36
C TYR A 102 8.84 1.29 -12.33
N LEU A 103 9.21 1.03 -11.07
CA LEU A 103 9.17 2.03 -10.01
C LEU A 103 10.13 3.18 -10.32
N ILE A 104 9.60 4.40 -10.41
CA ILE A 104 10.35 5.63 -10.71
C ILE A 104 10.69 6.36 -9.41
N GLU A 105 9.70 6.47 -8.53
CA GLU A 105 9.81 7.26 -7.31
C GLU A 105 9.17 6.51 -6.14
N ALA A 106 9.90 6.49 -5.03
CA ALA A 106 9.42 5.95 -3.77
C ALA A 106 9.67 6.93 -2.63
N TYR A 107 8.65 7.12 -1.80
CA TYR A 107 8.71 7.78 -0.51
C TYR A 107 8.36 6.75 0.56
N VAL A 108 9.22 6.58 1.56
CA VAL A 108 9.01 5.66 2.67
C VAL A 108 9.28 6.42 3.96
N ASP A 109 8.27 6.57 4.80
CA ASP A 109 8.38 7.09 6.16
C ASP A 109 7.94 6.00 7.13
N CYS A 110 8.88 5.33 7.79
CA CYS A 110 8.54 4.25 8.70
C CYS A 110 9.52 4.08 9.86
N CYS A 111 9.06 3.40 10.92
CA CYS A 111 9.87 3.10 12.10
C CYS A 111 11.03 2.11 11.80
N CYS A 112 10.87 1.24 10.79
CA CYS A 112 11.84 0.18 10.44
C CYS A 112 12.24 0.24 8.95
N PRO A 113 12.99 1.26 8.50
CA PRO A 113 13.27 1.49 7.07
C PRO A 113 14.11 0.40 6.39
N ASP A 114 14.92 -0.36 7.13
CA ASP A 114 15.87 -1.33 6.57
C ASP A 114 15.22 -2.44 5.73
N ILE A 115 14.05 -2.94 6.16
CA ILE A 115 13.30 -3.99 5.44
C ILE A 115 12.80 -3.45 4.09
N TYR A 116 12.26 -2.23 4.11
CA TYR A 116 11.74 -1.58 2.90
C TYR A 116 12.87 -1.20 1.93
N CYS A 117 14.02 -0.78 2.44
CA CYS A 117 15.20 -0.50 1.62
C CYS A 117 15.67 -1.72 0.82
N LEU A 118 15.60 -2.92 1.40
CA LEU A 118 15.94 -4.17 0.70
C LEU A 118 14.97 -4.50 -0.44
N MET A 119 13.71 -4.11 -0.33
CA MET A 119 12.73 -4.35 -1.40
C MET A 119 12.86 -3.32 -2.51
N VAL A 120 13.03 -2.04 -2.15
CA VAL A 120 13.23 -0.96 -3.13
C VAL A 120 14.56 -1.10 -3.87
N SER A 121 15.65 -1.50 -3.21
CA SER A 121 16.98 -1.68 -3.83
C SER A 121 17.03 -2.76 -4.91
N LYS A 122 16.05 -3.67 -4.95
CA LYS A 122 15.89 -4.66 -6.03
C LYS A 122 15.30 -4.08 -7.31
N THR A 123 14.88 -2.81 -7.30
CA THR A 123 14.23 -2.11 -8.41
C THR A 123 15.08 -0.93 -8.89
N SER A 124 14.95 -0.55 -10.17
CA SER A 124 15.74 0.55 -10.77
C SER A 124 15.16 1.94 -10.49
N VAL A 125 14.95 2.26 -9.20
CA VAL A 125 14.32 3.52 -8.76
C VAL A 125 15.20 4.73 -9.08
N LYS A 126 14.58 5.79 -9.59
CA LYS A 126 15.28 7.06 -9.92
C LYS A 126 15.29 8.05 -8.75
N ARG A 127 14.24 8.05 -7.94
CA ARG A 127 14.11 8.92 -6.76
C ARG A 127 13.64 8.11 -5.57
N LEU A 128 14.43 8.11 -4.50
CA LEU A 128 14.10 7.45 -3.25
C LEU A 128 14.25 8.46 -2.12
N THR A 129 13.17 8.65 -1.37
CA THR A 129 13.17 9.40 -0.11
C THR A 129 12.83 8.46 1.01
N ILE A 130 13.67 8.46 2.05
CA ILE A 130 13.47 7.66 3.25
C ILE A 130 13.45 8.61 4.44
N CYS A 131 12.38 8.52 5.23
CA CYS A 131 12.22 9.18 6.51
C CYS A 131 12.18 8.09 7.59
N SER A 132 12.77 8.39 8.74
CA SER A 132 12.73 7.53 9.91
C SER A 132 12.42 8.41 11.10
N VAL A 133 11.39 8.03 11.86
CA VAL A 133 11.02 8.67 13.11
C VAL A 133 11.83 8.00 14.21
N VAL A 134 13.06 8.49 14.45
CA VAL A 134 13.91 8.07 15.58
C VAL A 134 13.58 8.89 16.82
#